data_AF-A0A529KA18-F1
#
_entry.id   AF-A0A529KA18-F1
#
_cell.length_a   1.000
_cell.length_b   1.000
_cell.length_c   1.000
_cell.angle_alpha   90.00
_cell.angle_beta   90.00
_cell.angle_gamma   90.00
#
_symmetry.space_group_name_H-M   'P 1'
#
loop_
_entity.id
_entity.type
_entity.pdbx_description
1 polymer ?
#
loop_
_entity_poly.entity_id
_entity_poly.type
_entity_poly.pdbx_seq_one_letter_code
_entity_poly.pdbx_strand_id
1 'polypeptide(L)' 'TIVRKRLALARVSPVLLQMFRDDDMSFAQLSAFTVSDDHQRQVEVWSAMPSWNRDAFSIRRALTEELVAATDKRVQFIGG' A
#
# COMPACT_ATOMS: atom_id res chain seq x y z
N THR A 1 -6.49 -11.15 24.74
CA THR A 1 -5.13 -10.54 24.63
C THR A 1 -4.76 -10.34 23.16
N ILE A 2 -5.38 -9.37 22.46
CA ILE A 2 -5.15 -9.09 21.02
C ILE A 2 -4.35 -7.79 20.92
N VAL A 3 -3.07 -7.83 21.28
CA VAL A 3 -2.25 -6.59 21.29
C VAL A 3 -1.06 -6.66 20.35
N ARG A 4 -0.65 -7.85 19.88
CA ARG A 4 0.48 -7.96 18.93
C ARG A 4 0.12 -7.68 17.47
N LYS A 5 -1.17 -7.77 17.08
CA LYS A 5 -1.64 -7.32 15.75
C LYS A 5 -1.89 -5.81 15.66
N ARG A 6 -1.97 -5.08 16.79
CA ARG A 6 -2.36 -3.66 16.80
C ARG A 6 -1.30 -2.73 16.22
N LEU A 7 -0.02 -3.02 16.45
CA LEU A 7 1.08 -2.20 15.94
C LEU A 7 1.19 -2.27 14.40
N ALA A 8 0.94 -3.44 13.81
CA ALA A 8 0.94 -3.59 12.35
C ALA A 8 -0.27 -2.91 11.70
N LEU A 9 -1.45 -2.97 12.34
CA LEU A 9 -2.67 -2.32 11.84
C LEU A 9 -2.59 -0.79 11.87
N ALA A 10 -1.83 -0.20 12.81
CA ALA A 10 -1.66 1.25 12.88
C ALA A 10 -0.97 1.84 11.63
N ARG A 11 -0.16 1.03 10.93
CA ARG A 11 0.52 1.44 9.69
C ARG A 11 -0.36 1.35 8.46
N VAL A 12 -1.52 0.68 8.55
CA VAL A 12 -2.41 0.49 7.40
C VAL A 12 -3.55 1.49 7.44
N SER A 13 -3.89 2.04 6.28
CA SER A 13 -4.97 3.00 6.09
C SER A 13 -6.30 2.46 6.63
N PRO A 14 -7.08 3.27 7.36
CA PRO A 14 -8.42 2.91 7.81
C PRO A 14 -9.36 2.46 6.68
N VAL A 15 -9.15 2.96 5.46
CA VAL A 15 -9.94 2.60 4.27
C VAL A 15 -9.68 1.15 3.86
N LEU A 16 -8.41 0.75 3.79
CA LEU A 16 -8.04 -0.64 3.48
C LEU A 16 -8.47 -1.61 4.58
N LEU A 17 -8.48 -1.14 5.83
CA LEU A 17 -9.03 -1.91 6.95
C LEU A 17 -10.55 -2.09 6.87
N GLN A 18 -11.29 -1.15 6.27
CA GLN A 18 -12.71 -1.35 5.96
C GLN A 18 -12.86 -2.42 4.89
N MET A 19 -12.14 -2.33 3.78
CA MET A 19 -12.18 -3.34 2.71
C MET A 19 -11.84 -4.76 3.20
N PHE A 20 -10.86 -4.88 4.11
CA PHE A 20 -10.57 -6.17 4.76
C PHE A 20 -11.71 -6.68 5.65
N ARG A 21 -12.46 -5.78 6.30
CA ARG A 21 -13.65 -6.16 7.09
C ARG A 21 -14.84 -6.53 6.22
N ASP A 22 -14.92 -5.94 5.03
CA ASP A 22 -15.97 -6.18 4.05
C ASP A 22 -15.68 -7.43 3.19
N ASP A 23 -14.59 -8.16 3.47
CA ASP A 23 -14.11 -9.34 2.73
C ASP A 23 -13.67 -9.06 1.27
N ASP A 24 -13.58 -7.79 0.89
CA ASP A 24 -13.07 -7.32 -0.41
C ASP A 24 -11.53 -7.41 -0.51
N MET A 25 -10.86 -7.72 0.61
CA MET A 25 -9.41 -7.81 0.71
C MET A 25 -8.99 -8.94 1.64
N SER A 26 -7.98 -9.70 1.21
CA SER A 26 -7.38 -10.76 2.02
C SER A 26 -6.33 -10.24 3.00
N PHE A 27 -6.06 -11.01 4.05
CA PHE A 27 -5.03 -10.68 5.03
C PHE A 27 -3.63 -10.56 4.41
N ALA A 28 -3.31 -11.37 3.39
CA ALA A 28 -2.03 -11.31 2.69
C ALA A 28 -1.83 -9.97 1.96
N GLN A 29 -2.88 -9.49 1.28
CA GLN A 29 -2.89 -8.18 0.63
C GLN A 29 -2.77 -7.04 1.64
N LEU A 30 -3.54 -7.11 2.72
CA LEU A 30 -3.49 -6.12 3.80
C LEU A 30 -2.09 -6.05 4.44
N SER A 31 -1.47 -7.21 4.69
CA SER A 31 -0.12 -7.29 5.26
C SER A 31 0.94 -6.67 4.35
N ALA A 32 0.75 -6.67 3.03
CA ALA A 32 1.66 -6.04 2.09
C ALA A 32 1.74 -4.53 2.25
N PHE A 33 0.68 -3.88 2.72
CA PHE A 33 0.68 -2.44 2.99
C PHE A 33 1.46 -2.07 4.25
N THR A 34 1.76 -3.01 5.15
CA THR A 34 2.51 -2.72 6.39
C THR A 34 3.97 -2.31 6.17
N VAL A 35 4.48 -2.45 4.93
CA VAL A 35 5.83 -2.01 4.51
C VAL A 35 5.95 -0.50 4.37
N SER A 36 4.83 0.21 4.23
CA SER A 36 4.74 1.67 4.17
C SER A 36 3.77 2.15 5.24
N ASP A 37 3.99 3.32 5.81
CA ASP A 37 3.11 3.97 6.78
C ASP A 37 2.33 5.16 6.19
N ASP A 38 2.47 5.43 4.89
CA ASP A 38 1.73 6.48 4.18
C ASP A 38 0.33 6.00 3.78
N HIS A 39 -0.67 6.34 4.58
CA HIS A 39 -2.05 5.92 4.37
C HIS A 39 -2.68 6.45 3.08
N GLN A 40 -2.30 7.64 2.62
CA GLN A 40 -2.83 8.19 1.38
C GLN A 40 -2.30 7.38 0.20
N ARG A 41 -1.00 7.12 0.21
CA ARG A 41 -0.32 6.36 -0.83
C ARG A 41 -0.84 4.93 -0.96
N GLN A 42 -1.10 4.28 0.16
CA GLN A 42 -1.66 2.94 0.17
C GLN A 42 -3.01 2.87 -0.56
N VAL A 43 -3.87 3.88 -0.38
CA VAL A 43 -5.19 3.96 -1.04
C VAL A 43 -5.04 4.26 -2.53
N GLU A 44 -4.11 5.13 -2.91
CA GLU A 44 -3.78 5.43 -4.32
C GLU A 44 -3.29 4.16 -5.05
N VAL A 45 -2.31 3.45 -4.48
CA VAL A 45 -1.80 2.19 -5.06
C VAL A 45 -2.92 1.17 -5.19
N TRP A 46 -3.71 0.97 -4.14
CA TRP A 46 -4.82 0.01 -4.19
C TRP A 46 -5.85 0.36 -5.28
N SER A 47 -6.17 1.64 -5.43
CA SER A 47 -7.16 2.11 -6.41
C SER A 47 -6.61 2.08 -7.84
N ALA A 48 -5.32 2.38 -8.03
CA ALA A 48 -4.66 2.35 -9.34
C ALA A 48 -4.39 0.91 -9.82
N MET A 49 -4.25 -0.05 -8.90
CA MET A 49 -4.00 -1.43 -9.26
C MET A 49 -5.27 -2.16 -9.72
N PRO A 50 -5.23 -2.91 -10.84
CA PRO A 50 -6.33 -3.75 -11.26
C PRO A 50 -6.48 -4.97 -10.34
N SER A 51 -7.70 -5.44 -10.12
CA SER A 51 -8.03 -6.49 -9.13
C SER A 51 -7.23 -7.78 -9.31
N TRP A 52 -6.95 -8.19 -10.55
CA TRP A 52 -6.15 -9.37 -10.88
C TRP A 52 -4.66 -9.25 -10.54
N ASN A 53 -4.14 -8.03 -10.34
CA ASN A 53 -2.75 -7.76 -9.98
C ASN A 53 -2.55 -7.33 -8.53
N ARG A 54 -3.60 -7.39 -7.70
CA ARG A 54 -3.54 -7.00 -6.29
C ARG A 54 -2.98 -8.11 -5.43
N ASP A 55 -1.90 -8.77 -5.84
CA ASP A 55 -1.21 -9.73 -4.97
C ASP A 55 -0.23 -9.03 -4.03
N ALA A 56 0.16 -9.70 -2.96
CA ALA A 56 1.02 -9.10 -1.94
C ALA A 56 2.40 -8.67 -2.48
N PHE A 57 2.95 -9.36 -3.47
CA PHE A 57 4.23 -8.99 -4.08
C PHE A 57 4.08 -7.74 -4.95
N SER A 58 3.07 -7.71 -5.82
CA SER A 58 2.78 -6.54 -6.66
C SER A 58 2.45 -5.29 -5.85
N ILE A 59 1.72 -5.41 -4.74
CA ILE A 59 1.44 -4.30 -3.82
C ILE A 59 2.74 -3.74 -3.23
N ARG A 60 3.62 -4.60 -2.69
CA ARG A 60 4.92 -4.16 -2.15
C ARG A 60 5.77 -3.48 -3.21
N ARG A 61 5.78 -4.04 -4.41
CA ARG A 61 6.51 -3.48 -5.56
C ARG A 61 5.99 -2.09 -5.93
N ALA A 62 4.67 -1.93 -6.10
CA ALA A 62 4.05 -0.65 -6.42
C ALA A 62 4.29 0.41 -5.31
N LEU A 63 4.20 0.01 -4.04
CA LEU A 63 4.52 0.89 -2.91
C LEU A 63 5.97 1.35 -2.95
N THR A 64 6.91 0.47 -3.31
CA THR A 64 8.35 0.78 -3.36
C THR A 64 8.73 1.59 -4.60
N GLU A 65 8.23 1.21 -5.78
CA GLU A 65 8.53 1.88 -7.06
C GLU A 65 7.98 3.31 -7.11
N GLU A 66 6.78 3.55 -6.60
CA GLU A 66 6.29 4.93 -6.52
C GLU A 66 6.86 5.71 -5.33
N LEU A 67 7.37 5.06 -4.27
CA LEU A 67 8.20 5.74 -3.26
C LEU A 67 9.44 6.33 -3.93
N VAL A 68 10.07 5.57 -4.84
CA VAL A 68 11.16 6.07 -5.67
C VAL A 68 10.66 7.21 -6.55
N ALA A 69 9.57 7.07 -7.32
CA ALA A 69 9.06 8.16 -8.17
C ALA A 69 8.67 9.45 -7.41
N ALA A 70 8.10 9.33 -6.20
CA ALA A 70 7.72 10.46 -5.36
C ALA A 70 8.93 11.14 -4.71
N THR A 71 9.97 10.37 -4.35
CA THR A 71 11.25 10.91 -3.86
C THR A 71 12.18 11.38 -4.99
N ASP A 72 11.98 10.87 -6.22
CA ASP A 72 12.66 11.24 -7.47
C ASP A 72 12.07 12.47 -8.16
N LYS A 73 11.24 13.29 -7.48
CA LYS A 73 10.96 14.67 -7.92
C LYS A 73 12.20 15.59 -7.92
N ARG A 74 13.42 15.03 -7.91
CA ARG A 74 14.70 15.67 -8.24
C ARG A 74 15.38 15.08 -9.49
N VAL A 75 14.84 14.07 -10.16
CA VAL A 75 15.35 13.64 -11.47
C VAL A 75 14.66 14.48 -12.52
N GLN A 76 15.20 15.70 -12.65
CA GLN A 76 15.35 16.45 -13.88
C GLN A 76 14.47 15.99 -15.05
N PHE A 77 13.38 16.72 -15.21
CA PHE A 77 12.92 17.16 -16.50
C PHE A 77 14.09 17.84 -17.25
N ILE A 78 14.94 17.06 -17.93
CA ILE A 78 15.75 17.54 -19.06
C ILE A 78 15.61 16.54 -20.20
N GLY A 79 14.48 16.63 -20.89
CA GLY A 79 14.47 16.34 -22.31
C GLY A 79 15.20 17.49 -23.00
N GLY A 80 16.34 17.17 -23.60
CA GLY A 80 17.06 18.00 -24.56
C GLY A 80 17.24 17.21 -25.84
#